data_AF-A0A6P6G127-F1
#
_entry.id   AF-A0A6P6G127-F1
#
_cell.length_a   1.000
_cell.length_b   1.000
_cell.length_c   1.000
_cell.angle_alpha   90.00
_cell.angle_beta   90.00
_cell.angle_gamma   90.00
#
_symmetry.space_group_name_H-M   'P 1'
#
loop_
_entity.id
_entity.type
_entity.pdbx_description
1 polymer ?
#
loop_
_entity_poly.entity_id
_entity_poly.type
_entity_poly.pdbx_seq_one_letter_code
_entity_poly.pdbx_strand_id
1 'polypeptide(L)'
;MVNYFNSSRRQSRVELQHAAFILTLSWSENHNRQVVPVYVDDIYEEGLIPSLTEALQQIDAGVPYRSLISPKANEDQIEKELYKLMSMQSRVFILHTSSDMGSRLLTKAKEIGMMEEGYVWIMTNGMTNNLFQLKSNSSIMNSMQGTLGIKTHVPKTNKLKDFRARWKRKFRQDNPDIHDVELNVFGLWAYDAAIALARAVEEVGIGKWDFKKDNNVSENQNTDLESFGVSQNGHKISEALTRVRFTGLVGDFRFVNRQLDVSTFEIINVNGNWEIVVGFWTPEKGLVRNLSSTTTSNKMNLRDNLGPIIWPGEPSSTPKGWEMPIKGKKLKIGVPPKRGFNEFVDVKYNNATSRTELHGYCIDVFEAVVNALPFGLAYEISKWSKTLRSINKGEIQWSGRRFQIC
;
A
#
# COMPACT_ATOMS: atom_id res chain seq x y z
N MET A 1 -12.34 -25.05 6.97
CA MET A 1 -12.20 -24.30 5.69
C MET A 1 -12.63 -22.84 5.82
N VAL A 2 -13.79 -22.51 6.38
CA VAL A 2 -14.21 -21.11 6.67
C VAL A 2 -13.22 -20.37 7.58
N ASN A 3 -12.59 -21.04 8.55
CA ASN A 3 -11.51 -20.45 9.36
C ASN A 3 -10.18 -20.27 8.58
N TYR A 4 -9.98 -21.00 7.48
CA TYR A 4 -8.86 -20.78 6.55
C TYR A 4 -9.11 -19.54 5.69
N PHE A 5 -10.36 -19.30 5.28
CA PHE A 5 -10.79 -18.06 4.64
C PHE A 5 -10.79 -16.86 5.61
N ASN A 6 -11.10 -17.04 6.90
CA ASN A 6 -10.92 -15.99 7.92
C ASN A 6 -9.45 -15.79 8.33
N SER A 7 -8.57 -16.76 8.07
CA SER A 7 -7.11 -16.60 8.20
C SER A 7 -6.54 -15.62 7.18
N SER A 8 -7.12 -15.58 5.97
CA SER A 8 -6.81 -14.56 4.95
C SER A 8 -6.97 -13.14 5.51
N ARG A 9 -7.98 -12.89 6.35
CA ARG A 9 -8.25 -11.55 6.93
C ARG A 9 -7.22 -11.05 7.94
N ARG A 10 -6.46 -11.93 8.63
CA ARG A 10 -5.36 -11.48 9.51
C ARG A 10 -4.01 -11.52 8.79
N GLN A 11 -3.82 -12.46 7.86
CA GLN A 11 -2.70 -12.43 6.92
C GLN A 11 -2.69 -11.08 6.20
N SER A 12 -3.85 -10.63 5.71
CA SER A 12 -4.00 -9.37 5.00
C SER A 12 -3.90 -8.11 5.86
N ARG A 13 -4.27 -8.17 7.15
CA ARG A 13 -3.99 -7.11 8.15
C ARG A 13 -2.50 -6.94 8.41
N VAL A 14 -1.80 -8.06 8.53
CA VAL A 14 -0.35 -8.12 8.75
C VAL A 14 0.39 -7.69 7.47
N GLU A 15 -0.05 -8.16 6.30
CA GLU A 15 0.45 -7.76 4.96
C GLU A 15 0.35 -6.24 4.69
N LEU A 16 -0.73 -5.60 5.14
CA LEU A 16 -0.93 -4.15 4.95
C LEU A 16 -0.24 -3.30 6.00
N GLN A 17 -0.04 -3.83 7.22
CA GLN A 17 0.93 -3.28 8.17
C GLN A 17 2.35 -3.31 7.60
N HIS A 18 2.68 -4.29 6.76
CA HIS A 18 3.99 -4.38 6.10
C HIS A 18 4.11 -3.46 4.87
N ALA A 19 3.03 -3.22 4.14
CA ALA A 19 3.00 -2.16 3.12
C ALA A 19 3.20 -0.76 3.73
N ALA A 20 2.55 -0.49 4.86
CA ALA A 20 2.81 0.67 5.71
C ALA A 20 4.27 0.73 6.17
N PHE A 21 4.84 -0.40 6.61
CA PHE A 21 6.25 -0.46 6.98
C PHE A 21 7.18 -0.19 5.78
N ILE A 22 6.88 -0.67 4.58
CA ILE A 22 7.64 -0.34 3.36
C ILE A 22 7.52 1.14 2.99
N LEU A 23 6.45 1.82 3.39
CA LEU A 23 6.35 3.27 3.22
C LEU A 23 7.25 4.05 4.18
N THR A 24 7.69 3.44 5.28
CA THR A 24 8.83 4.00 6.05
C THR A 24 10.15 3.84 5.29
N LEU A 25 10.22 2.89 4.34
CA LEU A 25 11.40 2.53 3.56
C LEU A 25 11.63 3.41 2.31
N SER A 26 10.77 4.37 2.01
CA SER A 26 10.98 5.31 0.89
C SER A 26 11.46 6.69 1.32
N TRP A 27 11.65 6.94 2.63
CA TRP A 27 11.77 8.30 3.15
C TRP A 27 12.86 8.45 4.22
N SER A 28 13.95 9.13 3.88
CA SER A 28 14.78 9.79 4.88
C SER A 28 14.09 11.09 5.34
N GLU A 29 13.80 11.19 6.63
CA GLU A 29 13.85 12.46 7.38
C GLU A 29 12.87 13.60 7.01
N ASN A 30 11.66 13.32 6.55
CA ASN A 30 10.64 14.38 6.38
C ASN A 30 9.42 14.21 7.30
N HIS A 31 9.03 15.30 7.96
CA HIS A 31 7.94 15.40 8.95
C HIS A 31 6.53 15.49 8.32
N ASN A 32 6.38 15.27 7.01
CA ASN A 32 5.10 15.38 6.29
C ASN A 32 4.96 14.25 5.27
N ARG A 33 4.88 13.01 5.76
CA ARG A 33 4.65 11.81 4.96
C ARG A 33 3.17 11.75 4.59
N GLN A 34 2.85 11.82 3.31
CA GLN A 34 1.49 11.66 2.82
C GLN A 34 1.46 10.51 1.82
N VAL A 35 0.47 9.64 1.97
CA VAL A 35 0.32 8.44 1.14
C VAL A 35 -1.12 8.30 0.72
N VAL A 36 -1.35 7.96 -0.55
CA VAL A 36 -2.68 7.75 -1.09
C VAL A 36 -2.86 6.28 -1.45
N PRO A 37 -3.70 5.53 -0.70
CA PRO A 37 -4.15 4.21 -1.12
C PRO A 37 -5.02 4.30 -2.36
N VAL A 38 -4.75 3.43 -3.34
CA VAL A 38 -5.50 3.25 -4.58
C VAL A 38 -5.96 1.78 -4.62
N TYR A 39 -7.26 1.56 -4.57
CA TYR A 39 -7.84 0.22 -4.46
C TYR A 39 -9.16 0.07 -5.20
N VAL A 40 -9.53 -1.18 -5.49
CA VAL A 40 -10.78 -1.50 -6.18
C VAL A 40 -11.94 -1.61 -5.17
N ASP A 41 -13.11 -1.13 -5.57
CA ASP A 41 -14.36 -1.29 -4.82
C ASP A 41 -14.88 -2.73 -4.94
N ASP A 42 -14.28 -3.65 -4.18
CA ASP A 42 -14.76 -5.02 -4.09
C ASP A 42 -15.08 -5.44 -2.63
N ILE A 43 -16.04 -6.37 -2.55
CA ILE A 43 -16.62 -6.89 -1.30
C ILE A 43 -15.62 -7.74 -0.50
N TYR A 44 -14.51 -8.17 -1.12
CA TYR A 44 -13.46 -8.96 -0.49
C TYR A 44 -12.43 -8.05 0.20
N GLU A 45 -12.32 -6.79 -0.22
CA GLU A 45 -11.26 -5.85 0.17
C GLU A 45 -11.70 -4.79 1.22
N GLU A 46 -12.99 -4.69 1.57
CA GLU A 46 -13.50 -3.70 2.56
C GLU A 46 -12.80 -3.75 3.94
N GLY A 47 -12.31 -4.91 4.36
CA GLY A 47 -11.62 -5.09 5.66
C GLY A 47 -10.15 -4.62 5.67
N LEU A 48 -9.59 -4.29 4.51
CA LEU A 48 -8.17 -4.05 4.31
C LEU A 48 -7.77 -2.59 4.53
N ILE A 49 -8.59 -1.67 4.05
CA ILE A 49 -8.31 -0.23 4.07
C ILE A 49 -8.30 0.37 5.48
N PRO A 50 -9.21 0.00 6.41
CA PRO A 50 -9.11 0.45 7.79
C PRO A 50 -7.78 0.04 8.43
N SER A 51 -7.36 -1.20 8.20
CA SER A 51 -6.14 -1.79 8.74
C SER A 51 -4.87 -1.13 8.17
N LEU A 52 -4.87 -0.86 6.86
CA LEU A 52 -3.81 -0.09 6.21
C LEU A 52 -3.72 1.33 6.76
N THR A 53 -4.86 2.00 6.95
CA THR A 53 -4.88 3.37 7.47
C THR A 53 -4.33 3.43 8.90
N GLU A 54 -4.74 2.49 9.76
CA GLU A 54 -4.23 2.38 11.13
C GLU A 54 -2.72 2.17 11.13
N ALA A 55 -2.20 1.30 10.26
CA ALA A 55 -0.78 1.06 10.13
C ALA A 55 0.01 2.30 9.64
N LEU A 56 -0.56 3.06 8.71
CA LEU A 56 0.03 4.33 8.24
C LEU A 56 0.04 5.39 9.34
N GLN A 57 -1.00 5.44 10.17
CA GLN A 57 -1.05 6.35 11.31
C GLN A 57 0.01 6.03 12.36
N GLN A 58 0.30 4.74 12.61
CA GLN A 58 1.34 4.31 13.55
C GLN A 58 2.76 4.78 13.18
N ILE A 59 2.99 5.16 11.92
CA ILE A 59 4.29 5.64 11.41
C ILE A 59 4.25 7.14 11.06
N ASP A 60 3.26 7.86 11.57
CA ASP A 60 2.99 9.28 11.30
C ASP A 60 2.82 9.61 9.80
N ALA A 61 2.32 8.65 9.01
CA ALA A 61 1.96 8.87 7.62
C ALA A 61 0.49 9.29 7.50
N GLY A 62 0.27 10.48 6.97
CA GLY A 62 -1.06 11.00 6.67
C GLY A 62 -1.66 10.33 5.44
N VAL A 63 -2.97 10.10 5.47
CA VAL A 63 -3.76 9.60 4.34
C VAL A 63 -4.68 10.73 3.87
N PRO A 64 -4.20 11.68 3.04
CA PRO A 64 -4.99 12.86 2.66
C PRO A 64 -6.18 12.50 1.77
N TYR A 65 -6.12 11.34 1.12
CA TYR A 65 -7.14 10.87 0.20
C TYR A 65 -7.08 9.34 0.07
N ARG A 66 -8.21 8.73 -0.27
CA ARG A 66 -8.36 7.31 -0.58
C ARG A 66 -9.01 7.21 -1.95
N SER A 67 -8.32 6.62 -2.91
CA SER A 67 -8.76 6.48 -4.29
C SER A 67 -9.48 5.15 -4.46
N LEU A 68 -10.79 5.21 -4.64
CA LEU A 68 -11.63 4.05 -4.89
C LEU A 68 -11.91 3.94 -6.40
N ILE A 69 -11.49 2.83 -7.01
CA ILE A 69 -11.68 2.54 -8.42
C ILE A 69 -12.79 1.50 -8.57
N SER A 70 -13.77 1.76 -9.44
CA SER A 70 -14.80 0.76 -9.73
C SER A 70 -14.16 -0.48 -10.37
N PRO A 71 -14.57 -1.71 -10.02
CA PRO A 71 -14.09 -2.93 -10.67
C PRO A 71 -14.39 -2.96 -12.17
N LYS A 72 -15.36 -2.16 -12.64
CA LYS A 72 -15.73 -2.01 -14.05
C LYS A 72 -15.26 -0.69 -14.65
N ALA A 73 -14.30 -0.01 -14.01
CA ALA A 73 -13.82 1.28 -14.48
C ALA A 73 -13.28 1.19 -15.91
N ASN A 74 -13.76 2.08 -16.78
CA ASN A 74 -13.23 2.25 -18.13
C ASN A 74 -11.98 3.16 -18.11
N GLU A 75 -11.31 3.30 -19.25
CA GLU A 75 -10.08 4.10 -19.37
C GLU A 75 -10.30 5.58 -18.97
N ASP A 76 -11.41 6.20 -19.39
CA ASP A 76 -11.71 7.60 -19.06
C ASP A 76 -11.90 7.82 -17.54
N GLN A 77 -12.53 6.87 -16.86
CA GLN A 77 -12.72 6.90 -15.40
C GLN A 77 -11.40 6.74 -14.67
N ILE A 78 -10.54 5.84 -15.14
CA ILE A 78 -9.18 5.65 -14.62
C ILE A 78 -8.37 6.94 -14.79
N GLU A 79 -8.35 7.50 -15.99
CA GLU A 79 -7.60 8.73 -16.29
C GLU A 79 -8.09 9.91 -15.44
N LYS A 80 -9.41 10.09 -15.30
CA LYS A 80 -9.98 11.14 -14.47
C LYS A 80 -9.55 11.04 -13.01
N GLU A 81 -9.50 9.83 -12.45
CA GLU A 81 -9.04 9.62 -11.08
C GLU A 81 -7.54 9.87 -10.97
N LEU A 82 -6.73 9.45 -11.95
CA LEU A 82 -5.30 9.74 -11.98
C LEU A 82 -5.00 11.24 -12.05
N TYR A 83 -5.74 12.03 -12.84
CA TYR A 83 -5.59 13.50 -12.81
C TYR A 83 -5.91 14.11 -11.44
N LYS A 84 -6.88 13.56 -10.72
CA LYS A 84 -7.17 13.98 -9.34
C LYS A 84 -5.96 13.70 -8.45
N LEU A 85 -5.37 12.51 -8.54
CA LEU A 85 -4.16 12.13 -7.80
C LEU A 85 -2.96 13.01 -8.15
N MET A 86 -2.72 13.25 -9.44
CA MET A 86 -1.65 14.12 -9.95
C MET A 86 -1.74 15.55 -9.39
N SER A 87 -2.97 16.05 -9.18
CA SER A 87 -3.20 17.39 -8.64
C SER A 87 -2.89 17.54 -7.14
N MET A 88 -2.71 16.42 -6.40
CA MET A 88 -2.44 16.42 -4.96
C MET A 88 -0.98 16.77 -4.65
N GLN A 89 -0.68 16.97 -3.35
CA GLN A 89 0.71 17.15 -2.90
C GLN A 89 1.47 15.81 -2.86
N SER A 90 0.77 14.73 -2.53
CA SER A 90 1.37 13.39 -2.44
C SER A 90 1.82 12.90 -3.82
N ARG A 91 2.98 12.24 -3.86
CA ARG A 91 3.46 11.48 -5.01
C ARG A 91 3.66 10.00 -4.67
N VAL A 92 3.15 9.56 -3.53
CA VAL A 92 3.27 8.17 -3.05
C VAL A 92 1.92 7.49 -3.06
N PHE A 93 1.86 6.38 -3.79
CA PHE A 93 0.66 5.62 -4.06
C PHE A 93 0.85 4.16 -3.69
N ILE A 94 -0.10 3.62 -2.92
CA ILE A 94 -0.16 2.19 -2.61
C ILE A 94 -1.24 1.59 -3.51
N LEU A 95 -0.84 0.67 -4.37
CA LEU A 95 -1.72 0.01 -5.31
C LEU A 95 -2.17 -1.36 -4.75
N HIS A 96 -3.43 -1.43 -4.37
CA HIS A 96 -4.09 -2.65 -3.93
C HIS A 96 -5.21 -3.01 -4.89
N THR A 97 -4.86 -3.74 -5.96
CA THR A 97 -5.77 -4.09 -7.04
C THR A 97 -5.41 -5.47 -7.60
N SER A 98 -6.23 -5.99 -8.53
CA SER A 98 -5.81 -7.10 -9.39
C SER A 98 -4.66 -6.71 -10.33
N SER A 99 -3.95 -7.70 -10.89
CA SER A 99 -2.90 -7.50 -11.90
C SER A 99 -3.43 -6.79 -13.15
N ASP A 100 -4.62 -7.14 -13.61
CA ASP A 100 -5.28 -6.52 -14.76
C ASP A 100 -5.58 -5.03 -14.53
N MET A 101 -6.34 -4.71 -13.48
CA MET A 101 -6.69 -3.31 -13.18
C MET A 101 -5.45 -2.47 -12.85
N GLY A 102 -4.52 -3.03 -12.08
CA GLY A 102 -3.27 -2.36 -11.73
C GLY A 102 -2.41 -2.07 -12.96
N SER A 103 -2.41 -2.96 -13.95
CA SER A 103 -1.68 -2.75 -15.21
C SER A 103 -2.25 -1.62 -16.06
N ARG A 104 -3.58 -1.50 -16.11
CA ARG A 104 -4.27 -0.40 -16.80
C ARG A 104 -3.98 0.93 -16.11
N LEU A 105 -4.07 0.96 -14.77
CA LEU A 105 -3.73 2.13 -13.95
C LEU A 105 -2.29 2.60 -14.18
N LEU A 106 -1.30 1.71 -14.08
CA LEU A 106 0.12 2.09 -14.23
C LEU A 106 0.46 2.46 -15.68
N THR A 107 -0.17 1.82 -16.66
CA THR A 107 -0.02 2.19 -18.07
C THR A 107 -0.55 3.61 -18.33
N LYS A 108 -1.76 3.91 -17.86
CA LYS A 108 -2.33 5.27 -17.96
C LYS A 108 -1.52 6.29 -17.16
N ALA A 109 -1.05 5.91 -15.96
CA ALA A 109 -0.18 6.75 -15.13
C ALA A 109 1.10 7.12 -15.87
N LYS A 110 1.71 6.19 -16.61
CA LYS A 110 2.87 6.48 -17.46
C LYS A 110 2.54 7.45 -18.57
N GLU A 111 1.43 7.24 -19.27
CA GLU A 111 1.00 8.12 -20.37
C GLU A 111 0.83 9.59 -19.95
N ILE A 112 0.36 9.83 -18.72
CA ILE A 112 0.15 11.18 -18.19
C ILE A 112 1.31 11.70 -17.31
N GLY A 113 2.46 11.01 -17.29
CA GLY A 113 3.67 11.46 -16.60
C GLY A 113 3.71 11.22 -15.08
N MET A 114 2.85 10.36 -14.55
CA MET A 114 2.89 9.94 -13.13
C MET A 114 3.87 8.76 -12.87
N MET A 115 4.66 8.37 -13.87
CA MET A 115 5.77 7.40 -13.76
C MET A 115 7.13 8.08 -13.98
N GLU A 116 7.19 9.39 -13.78
CA GLU A 116 8.40 10.20 -13.87
C GLU A 116 9.05 10.44 -12.50
N GLU A 117 10.15 11.19 -12.48
CA GLU A 117 10.91 11.49 -11.27
C GLU A 117 10.01 12.11 -10.18
N GLY A 118 10.17 11.66 -8.93
CA GLY A 118 9.41 12.14 -7.79
C GLY A 118 8.21 11.26 -7.40
N TYR A 119 7.73 10.42 -8.32
CA TYR A 119 6.64 9.46 -8.06
C TYR A 119 7.14 8.17 -7.40
N VAL A 120 6.30 7.62 -6.53
CA VAL A 120 6.52 6.33 -5.87
C VAL A 120 5.25 5.51 -5.94
N TRP A 121 5.37 4.31 -6.50
CA TRP A 121 4.29 3.34 -6.60
C TRP A 121 4.68 2.06 -5.88
N ILE A 122 3.82 1.59 -4.97
CA ILE A 122 4.04 0.37 -4.19
C ILE A 122 2.86 -0.57 -4.43
N MET A 123 3.13 -1.69 -5.08
CA MET A 123 2.16 -2.76 -5.34
C MET A 123 2.08 -3.71 -4.16
N THR A 124 0.86 -4.00 -3.71
CA THR A 124 0.62 -5.03 -2.69
C THR A 124 0.72 -6.44 -3.28
N ASN A 125 0.78 -7.44 -2.40
CA ASN A 125 0.84 -8.86 -2.75
C ASN A 125 -0.36 -9.36 -3.57
N GLY A 126 -1.54 -8.73 -3.42
CA GLY A 126 -2.71 -9.01 -4.27
C GLY A 126 -2.39 -8.87 -5.77
N MET A 127 -1.60 -7.85 -6.11
CA MET A 127 -1.12 -7.60 -7.46
C MET A 127 0.15 -8.40 -7.79
N THR A 128 1.18 -8.30 -6.95
CA THR A 128 2.53 -8.81 -7.27
C THR A 128 2.61 -10.32 -7.39
N ASN A 129 1.77 -11.06 -6.65
CA ASN A 129 1.71 -12.52 -6.73
C ASN A 129 1.19 -13.00 -8.10
N ASN A 130 0.60 -12.10 -8.89
CA ASN A 130 0.08 -12.35 -10.23
C ASN A 130 0.84 -11.61 -11.34
N LEU A 131 1.95 -10.91 -11.05
CA LEU A 131 2.74 -10.18 -12.06
C LEU A 131 3.28 -11.05 -13.19
N PHE A 132 3.46 -12.35 -12.95
CA PHE A 132 3.90 -13.29 -14.00
C PHE A 132 2.96 -13.29 -15.22
N GLN A 133 1.66 -12.98 -15.03
CA GLN A 133 0.68 -12.91 -16.10
C GLN A 133 0.97 -11.77 -17.09
N LEU A 134 1.67 -10.74 -16.65
CA LEU A 134 1.97 -9.56 -17.46
C LEU A 134 3.31 -9.67 -18.19
N LYS A 135 4.16 -10.66 -17.83
CA LYS A 135 5.52 -10.81 -18.41
C LYS A 135 5.54 -11.04 -19.90
N SER A 136 4.48 -11.61 -20.46
CA SER A 136 4.34 -11.84 -21.90
C SER A 136 4.08 -10.54 -22.68
N ASN A 137 3.68 -9.46 -22.01
CA ASN A 137 3.50 -8.13 -22.59
C ASN A 137 4.57 -7.16 -22.06
N SER A 138 5.67 -7.04 -22.80
CA SER A 138 6.80 -6.18 -22.41
C SER A 138 6.43 -4.69 -22.33
N SER A 139 5.48 -4.23 -23.14
CA SER A 139 5.00 -2.84 -23.10
C SER A 139 4.37 -2.52 -21.74
N ILE A 140 3.52 -3.43 -21.24
CA ILE A 140 2.90 -3.30 -19.91
C ILE A 140 3.96 -3.39 -18.81
N MET A 141 4.89 -4.34 -18.86
CA MET A 141 5.95 -4.43 -17.84
C MET A 141 6.82 -3.17 -17.81
N ASN A 142 7.16 -2.62 -18.99
CA ASN A 142 7.88 -1.36 -19.11
C ASN A 142 7.08 -0.16 -18.62
N SER A 143 5.75 -0.24 -18.54
CA SER A 143 4.94 0.84 -17.96
C SER A 143 5.01 0.89 -16.43
N MET A 144 5.46 -0.20 -15.81
CA MET A 144 5.60 -0.36 -14.35
C MET A 144 7.04 -0.17 -13.86
N GLN A 145 7.96 0.25 -14.72
CA GLN A 145 9.36 0.40 -14.35
C GLN A 145 9.53 1.35 -13.16
N GLY A 146 10.35 0.93 -12.19
CA GLY A 146 10.62 1.69 -10.98
C GLY A 146 9.58 1.51 -9.87
N THR A 147 8.52 0.73 -10.10
CA THR A 147 7.57 0.37 -9.03
C THR A 147 8.21 -0.58 -8.02
N LEU A 148 7.82 -0.43 -6.76
CA LEU A 148 8.10 -1.39 -5.70
C LEU A 148 6.93 -2.35 -5.55
N GLY A 149 7.20 -3.55 -5.08
CA GLY A 149 6.18 -4.56 -4.83
C GLY A 149 6.47 -5.40 -3.60
N ILE A 150 5.41 -5.85 -2.95
CA ILE A 150 5.45 -6.82 -1.86
C ILE A 150 5.00 -8.15 -2.41
N LYS A 151 5.84 -9.17 -2.46
CA LYS A 151 5.50 -10.47 -3.01
C LYS A 151 5.61 -11.54 -1.95
N THR A 152 4.71 -12.51 -1.93
CA THR A 152 4.82 -13.62 -0.96
C THR A 152 6.04 -14.47 -1.32
N HIS A 153 6.94 -14.67 -0.36
CA HIS A 153 8.11 -15.53 -0.57
C HIS A 153 7.67 -16.98 -0.63
N VAL A 154 8.13 -17.68 -1.66
CA VAL A 154 7.94 -19.12 -1.81
C VAL A 154 9.32 -19.78 -1.88
N PRO A 155 9.69 -20.62 -0.89
CA PRO A 155 10.98 -21.30 -0.90
C PRO A 155 11.20 -22.13 -2.17
N LYS A 156 12.33 -21.91 -2.84
CA LYS A 156 12.72 -22.65 -4.05
C LYS A 156 13.22 -24.04 -3.68
N THR A 157 12.31 -25.00 -3.52
CA THR A 157 12.63 -26.40 -3.20
C THR A 157 12.48 -27.31 -4.42
N ASN A 158 13.20 -28.44 -4.43
CA ASN A 158 13.02 -29.47 -5.47
C ASN A 158 11.58 -30.02 -5.48
N LYS A 159 10.98 -30.21 -4.29
CA LYS A 159 9.57 -30.62 -4.13
C LYS A 159 8.61 -29.67 -4.86
N LEU A 160 8.82 -28.37 -4.74
CA LEU A 160 8.01 -27.36 -5.44
C LEU A 160 8.25 -27.40 -6.96
N LYS A 161 9.50 -27.53 -7.39
CA LYS A 161 9.85 -27.65 -8.82
C LYS A 161 9.14 -28.85 -9.47
N ASP A 162 9.21 -30.01 -8.82
CA ASP A 162 8.58 -31.25 -9.30
C ASP A 162 7.05 -31.13 -9.28
N PHE A 163 6.48 -30.52 -8.25
CA PHE A 163 5.04 -30.27 -8.18
C PHE A 163 4.57 -29.36 -9.31
N ARG A 164 5.24 -28.23 -9.55
CA ARG A 164 4.89 -27.30 -10.65
C ARG A 164 4.97 -28.00 -12.01
N ALA A 165 5.97 -28.85 -12.24
CA ALA A 165 6.10 -29.61 -13.48
C ALA A 165 4.95 -30.60 -13.67
N ARG A 166 4.57 -31.36 -12.63
CA ARG A 166 3.43 -32.28 -12.66
C ARG A 166 2.11 -31.55 -12.87
N TRP A 167 1.90 -30.46 -12.12
CA TRP A 167 0.70 -29.63 -12.23
C TRP A 167 0.57 -29.05 -13.64
N LYS A 168 1.62 -28.44 -14.20
CA LYS A 168 1.59 -27.86 -15.55
C LYS A 168 1.32 -28.92 -16.62
N ARG A 169 1.83 -30.15 -16.46
CA ARG A 169 1.53 -31.27 -17.36
C ARG A 169 0.05 -31.63 -17.31
N LYS A 170 -0.51 -31.81 -16.11
CA LYS A 170 -1.92 -32.17 -15.93
C LYS A 170 -2.86 -31.05 -16.41
N PHE A 171 -2.56 -29.80 -16.05
CA PHE A 171 -3.36 -28.65 -16.45
C PHE A 171 -3.49 -28.54 -17.97
N ARG A 172 -2.40 -28.74 -18.73
CA ARG A 172 -2.44 -28.71 -20.20
C ARG A 172 -3.20 -29.89 -20.83
N GLN A 173 -3.20 -31.05 -20.19
CA GLN A 173 -4.02 -32.18 -20.65
C GLN A 173 -5.51 -31.86 -20.54
N ASP A 174 -5.89 -31.19 -19.46
CA ASP A 174 -7.28 -30.83 -19.18
C ASP A 174 -7.69 -29.53 -19.90
N ASN A 175 -6.73 -28.67 -20.29
CA ASN A 175 -6.94 -27.38 -20.95
C ASN A 175 -5.96 -27.20 -22.12
N PRO A 176 -6.18 -27.87 -23.27
CA PRO A 176 -5.24 -27.86 -24.41
C PRO A 176 -4.98 -26.48 -25.00
N ASP A 177 -5.95 -25.57 -24.91
CA ASP A 177 -5.85 -24.22 -25.50
C ASP A 177 -5.00 -23.25 -24.67
N ILE A 178 -4.67 -23.60 -23.41
CA ILE A 178 -3.92 -22.72 -22.49
C ILE A 178 -2.45 -23.14 -22.44
N HIS A 179 -1.59 -22.35 -23.07
CA HIS A 179 -0.20 -22.72 -23.32
C HIS A 179 0.76 -22.19 -22.24
N ASP A 180 0.54 -20.95 -21.80
CA ASP A 180 1.39 -20.29 -20.81
C ASP A 180 0.66 -20.13 -19.48
N VAL A 181 0.84 -21.12 -18.61
CA VAL A 181 0.28 -21.14 -17.27
C VAL A 181 1.39 -21.27 -16.25
N GLU A 182 1.29 -20.46 -15.19
CA GLU A 182 2.08 -20.57 -13.98
C GLU A 182 1.14 -20.62 -12.76
N LEU A 183 1.52 -21.44 -11.79
CA LEU A 183 0.79 -21.58 -10.55
C LEU A 183 1.27 -20.53 -9.54
N ASN A 184 0.37 -19.62 -9.16
CA ASN A 184 0.64 -18.59 -8.16
C ASN A 184 0.63 -19.16 -6.73
N VAL A 185 0.97 -18.31 -5.76
CA VAL A 185 1.04 -18.71 -4.35
C VAL A 185 -0.30 -19.16 -3.79
N PHE A 186 -1.42 -18.59 -4.24
CA PHE A 186 -2.75 -18.98 -3.77
C PHE A 186 -3.07 -20.44 -4.13
N GLY A 187 -2.69 -20.88 -5.34
CA GLY A 187 -2.80 -22.29 -5.73
C GLY A 187 -1.92 -23.22 -4.90
N LEU A 188 -0.73 -22.77 -4.51
CA LEU A 188 0.15 -23.52 -3.62
C LEU A 188 -0.42 -23.63 -2.20
N TRP A 189 -0.99 -22.53 -1.67
CA TRP A 189 -1.70 -22.55 -0.39
C TRP A 189 -2.92 -23.45 -0.40
N ALA A 190 -3.68 -23.50 -1.50
CA ALA A 190 -4.79 -24.42 -1.64
C ALA A 190 -4.33 -25.88 -1.57
N TYR A 191 -3.20 -26.21 -2.20
CA TYR A 191 -2.60 -27.53 -2.12
C TYR A 191 -2.19 -27.89 -0.67
N ASP A 192 -1.43 -27.01 -0.02
CA ASP A 192 -1.01 -27.26 1.37
C ASP A 192 -2.22 -27.32 2.33
N ALA A 193 -3.25 -26.52 2.12
CA ALA A 193 -4.50 -26.57 2.89
C ALA A 193 -5.23 -27.91 2.75
N ALA A 194 -5.27 -28.48 1.54
CA ALA A 194 -5.87 -29.79 1.29
C ALA A 194 -5.10 -30.89 2.01
N ILE A 195 -3.76 -30.84 1.99
CA ILE A 195 -2.90 -31.77 2.75
C ILE A 195 -3.14 -31.63 4.26
N ALA A 196 -3.28 -30.40 4.77
CA ALA A 196 -3.56 -30.16 6.18
C ALA A 196 -4.91 -30.76 6.60
N LEU A 197 -5.94 -30.60 5.77
CA LEU A 197 -7.26 -31.17 6.00
C LEU A 197 -7.23 -32.70 5.98
N ALA A 198 -6.54 -33.30 5.01
CA ALA A 198 -6.41 -34.76 4.91
C ALA A 198 -5.77 -35.34 6.18
N ARG A 199 -4.66 -34.75 6.65
CA ARG A 199 -3.98 -35.17 7.89
C ARG A 199 -4.89 -35.05 9.12
N ALA A 200 -5.65 -33.97 9.24
CA ALA A 200 -6.57 -33.81 10.35
C ALA A 200 -7.70 -34.85 10.33
N VAL A 201 -8.21 -35.21 9.15
CA VAL A 201 -9.23 -36.26 9.00
C VAL A 201 -8.66 -37.63 9.33
N GLU A 202 -7.43 -37.93 8.90
CA GLU A 202 -6.73 -39.16 9.25
C GLU A 202 -6.48 -39.29 10.76
N GLU A 203 -6.07 -38.21 11.43
CA GLU A 203 -5.86 -38.19 12.89
C GLU A 203 -7.16 -38.49 13.66
N VAL A 204 -8.29 -37.95 13.22
CA VAL A 204 -9.58 -38.18 13.88
C VAL A 204 -10.08 -39.62 13.67
N GLY A 205 -9.62 -40.33 12.64
CA GLY A 205 -9.95 -41.74 12.40
C GLY A 205 -11.44 -41.98 12.21
N ILE A 206 -12.03 -41.40 11.16
CA ILE A 206 -13.50 -41.36 11.00
C ILE A 206 -14.03 -42.64 10.35
N GLY A 207 -14.64 -43.52 11.15
CA GLY A 207 -15.39 -44.69 10.68
C GLY A 207 -16.84 -44.39 10.25
N LYS A 208 -17.46 -43.29 10.72
CA LYS A 208 -18.81 -42.83 10.32
C LYS A 208 -18.95 -41.30 10.37
N TRP A 209 -19.57 -40.73 9.33
CA TRP A 209 -19.84 -39.30 9.19
C TRP A 209 -21.29 -39.02 9.60
N ASP A 210 -21.51 -38.81 10.90
CA ASP A 210 -22.86 -38.56 11.41
C ASP A 210 -23.17 -37.05 11.48
N PHE A 211 -24.35 -36.68 10.99
CA PHE A 211 -24.89 -35.33 11.02
C PHE A 211 -26.17 -35.33 11.86
N LYS A 212 -26.23 -34.45 12.86
CA LYS A 212 -27.43 -34.28 13.70
C LYS A 212 -28.23 -33.11 13.17
N LYS A 213 -29.46 -33.35 12.77
CA LYS A 213 -30.42 -32.30 12.43
C LYS A 213 -31.21 -31.95 13.68
N ASP A 214 -31.44 -30.67 13.93
CA ASP A 214 -32.34 -30.27 15.00
C ASP A 214 -33.78 -30.46 14.52
N ASN A 215 -34.54 -31.28 15.25
CA ASN A 215 -35.93 -31.62 14.90
C ASN A 215 -36.94 -30.53 15.33
N ASN A 216 -36.48 -29.40 15.87
CA ASN A 216 -37.31 -28.32 16.41
C ASN A 216 -37.52 -27.14 15.45
N VAL A 217 -37.14 -27.30 14.17
CA VAL A 217 -37.34 -26.25 13.16
C VAL A 217 -38.81 -26.21 12.77
N SER A 218 -39.51 -25.15 13.19
CA SER A 218 -40.90 -24.92 12.78
C SER A 218 -40.95 -24.64 11.28
N GLU A 219 -41.96 -25.19 10.59
CA GLU A 219 -42.18 -25.06 9.14
C GLU A 219 -42.32 -23.60 8.62
N ASN A 220 -42.27 -22.60 9.51
CA ASN A 220 -42.52 -21.19 9.22
C ASN A 220 -41.27 -20.30 9.23
N GLN A 221 -40.06 -20.85 9.11
CA GLN A 221 -38.84 -20.04 9.02
C GLN A 221 -38.30 -19.96 7.58
N ASN A 222 -38.31 -18.75 7.03
CA ASN A 222 -37.97 -18.40 5.64
C ASN A 222 -36.48 -18.60 5.25
N THR A 223 -35.65 -19.21 6.11
CA THR A 223 -34.23 -19.45 5.81
C THR A 223 -33.86 -20.91 6.10
N ASP A 224 -33.62 -21.67 5.03
CA ASP A 224 -33.25 -23.09 4.98
C ASP A 224 -31.92 -23.45 5.71
N LEU A 225 -31.26 -22.48 6.35
CA LEU A 225 -29.97 -22.68 6.99
C LEU A 225 -30.07 -23.51 8.29
N GLU A 226 -31.18 -23.41 9.02
CA GLU A 226 -31.43 -24.19 10.24
C GLU A 226 -31.78 -25.65 9.94
N SER A 227 -32.07 -25.98 8.67
CA SER A 227 -32.37 -27.33 8.23
C SER A 227 -31.11 -28.18 7.98
N PHE A 228 -29.91 -27.58 7.97
CA PHE A 228 -28.66 -28.31 7.77
C PHE A 228 -28.27 -29.11 9.02
N GLY A 229 -27.93 -30.39 8.81
CA GLY A 229 -27.39 -31.21 9.88
C GLY A 229 -26.00 -30.72 10.32
N VAL A 230 -25.76 -30.64 11.63
CA VAL A 230 -24.46 -30.28 12.20
C VAL A 230 -23.62 -31.55 12.34
N SER A 231 -22.41 -31.52 11.77
CA SER A 231 -21.46 -32.64 11.87
C SER A 231 -21.06 -32.90 13.32
N GLN A 232 -21.24 -34.13 13.78
CA GLN A 232 -20.81 -34.54 15.12
C GLN A 232 -19.28 -34.62 15.26
N ASN A 233 -18.57 -34.75 14.14
CA ASN A 233 -17.11 -34.81 14.11
C ASN A 233 -16.45 -33.46 13.78
N GLY A 234 -17.23 -32.43 13.43
CA GLY A 234 -16.69 -31.14 12.99
C GLY A 234 -15.77 -30.47 14.01
N HIS A 235 -16.11 -30.54 15.30
CA HIS A 235 -15.26 -30.00 16.38
C HIS A 235 -13.94 -30.76 16.50
N LYS A 236 -13.96 -32.10 16.39
CA LYS A 236 -12.76 -32.95 16.44
C LYS A 236 -11.82 -32.64 15.28
N ILE A 237 -12.36 -32.48 14.07
CA ILE A 237 -11.58 -32.10 12.88
C ILE A 237 -11.00 -30.69 13.05
N SER A 238 -11.80 -29.75 13.55
CA SER A 238 -11.35 -28.38 13.83
C SER A 238 -10.20 -28.36 14.85
N GLU A 239 -10.29 -29.18 15.89
CA GLU A 239 -9.24 -29.32 16.91
C GLU A 239 -7.98 -29.98 16.34
N ALA A 240 -8.12 -31.09 15.61
CA ALA A 240 -7.01 -31.77 14.93
C ALA A 240 -6.29 -30.83 13.96
N LEU A 241 -7.03 -30.03 13.18
CA LEU A 241 -6.45 -29.02 12.29
C LEU A 241 -5.51 -28.05 13.03
N THR A 242 -5.81 -27.65 14.28
CA THR A 242 -4.92 -26.75 15.05
C THR A 242 -3.60 -27.40 15.44
N ARG A 243 -3.53 -28.73 15.47
CA ARG A 243 -2.32 -29.50 15.80
C ARG A 243 -1.49 -29.87 14.56
N VAL A 244 -2.06 -29.78 13.36
CA VAL A 244 -1.36 -30.11 12.11
C VAL A 244 -0.12 -29.24 11.94
N ARG A 245 1.02 -29.89 11.76
CA ARG A 245 2.32 -29.28 11.46
C ARG A 245 3.05 -30.10 10.41
N PHE A 246 3.50 -29.44 9.34
CA PHE A 246 4.32 -30.08 8.30
C PHE A 246 5.01 -29.06 7.40
N THR A 247 6.06 -29.47 6.70
CA THR A 247 6.66 -28.66 5.64
C THR A 247 5.94 -28.90 4.31
N GLY A 248 5.15 -27.91 3.90
CA GLY A 248 4.37 -27.87 2.66
C GLY A 248 5.20 -27.51 1.43
N LEU A 249 4.54 -26.97 0.41
CA LEU A 249 5.17 -26.38 -0.77
C LEU A 249 5.61 -24.93 -0.54
N VAL A 250 4.91 -24.21 0.35
CA VAL A 250 5.18 -22.79 0.65
C VAL A 250 6.03 -22.61 1.91
N GLY A 251 6.54 -23.70 2.49
CA GLY A 251 7.34 -23.69 3.72
C GLY A 251 6.62 -24.40 4.86
N ASP A 252 6.89 -24.00 6.10
CA ASP A 252 6.29 -24.64 7.27
C ASP A 252 4.84 -24.23 7.45
N PHE A 253 3.97 -25.23 7.47
CA PHE A 253 2.55 -25.09 7.69
C PHE A 253 2.25 -25.31 9.17
N ARG A 254 1.76 -24.29 9.85
CA ARG A 254 1.28 -24.36 11.24
C ARG A 254 0.18 -23.34 11.49
N PHE A 255 -0.76 -23.67 12.35
CA PHE A 255 -1.73 -22.71 12.86
C PHE A 255 -1.25 -22.08 14.18
N VAL A 256 -1.32 -20.75 14.26
CA VAL A 256 -1.15 -19.96 15.48
C VAL A 256 -2.46 -19.22 15.72
N ASN A 257 -3.10 -19.41 16.89
CA ASN A 257 -4.41 -18.81 17.21
C ASN A 257 -5.49 -19.06 16.13
N ARG A 258 -5.55 -20.30 15.60
CA ARG A 258 -6.47 -20.73 14.52
C ARG A 258 -6.26 -20.03 13.17
N GLN A 259 -5.10 -19.44 12.93
CA GLN A 259 -4.71 -18.80 11.67
C GLN A 259 -3.38 -19.33 11.19
N LEU A 260 -3.17 -19.38 9.88
CA LEU A 260 -1.89 -19.76 9.30
C LEU A 260 -0.83 -18.79 9.80
N ASP A 261 0.35 -19.33 10.10
CA ASP A 261 1.47 -18.51 10.53
C ASP A 261 1.93 -17.52 9.43
N VAL A 262 2.47 -16.39 9.87
CA VAL A 262 2.78 -15.26 8.98
C VAL A 262 3.87 -15.64 7.99
N SER A 263 3.63 -15.39 6.71
CA SER A 263 4.58 -15.69 5.64
C SER A 263 5.70 -14.66 5.56
N THR A 264 6.89 -15.10 5.13
CA THR A 264 7.97 -14.24 4.66
C THR A 264 7.54 -13.50 3.38
N PHE A 265 7.94 -12.24 3.24
CA PHE A 265 7.71 -11.45 2.03
C PHE A 265 9.01 -11.09 1.33
N GLU A 266 8.98 -11.02 0.01
CA GLU A 266 10.02 -10.46 -0.85
C GLU A 266 9.64 -9.02 -1.17
N ILE A 267 10.61 -8.12 -1.07
CA ILE A 267 10.50 -6.76 -1.59
C ILE A 267 11.08 -6.80 -3.00
N ILE A 268 10.25 -6.51 -4.00
CA ILE A 268 10.64 -6.52 -5.40
C ILE A 268 10.65 -5.10 -5.97
N ASN A 269 11.52 -4.87 -6.94
CA ASN A 269 11.56 -3.67 -7.76
C ASN A 269 11.46 -4.08 -9.23
N VAL A 270 10.58 -3.41 -9.98
CA VAL A 270 10.36 -3.72 -11.40
C VAL A 270 11.36 -2.97 -12.26
N ASN A 271 12.10 -3.71 -13.07
CA ASN A 271 13.06 -3.16 -14.04
C ASN A 271 12.86 -3.83 -15.41
N GLY A 272 12.24 -3.11 -16.34
CA GLY A 272 11.76 -3.67 -17.60
C GLY A 272 10.89 -4.90 -17.36
N ASN A 273 11.23 -6.03 -17.99
CA ASN A 273 10.51 -7.30 -17.83
C ASN A 273 10.88 -8.09 -16.57
N TRP A 274 11.74 -7.56 -15.71
CA TRP A 274 12.30 -8.29 -14.57
C TRP A 274 11.74 -7.80 -13.24
N GLU A 275 11.52 -8.76 -12.34
CA GLU A 275 11.28 -8.52 -10.92
C GLU A 275 12.59 -8.73 -10.18
N ILE A 276 13.21 -7.65 -9.70
CA ILE A 276 14.46 -7.71 -8.94
C ILE A 276 14.11 -7.75 -7.46
N VAL A 277 14.49 -8.82 -6.76
CA VAL A 277 14.34 -8.89 -5.31
C VAL A 277 15.39 -7.98 -4.67
N VAL A 278 14.93 -6.94 -3.98
CA VAL A 278 15.78 -5.96 -3.28
C VAL A 278 15.85 -6.24 -1.77
N GLY A 279 15.00 -7.09 -1.22
CA GLY A 279 15.09 -7.51 0.17
C GLY A 279 13.97 -8.45 0.58
N PHE A 280 13.93 -8.76 1.87
CA PHE A 280 12.94 -9.64 2.47
C PHE A 280 12.44 -9.05 3.78
N TRP A 281 11.21 -9.40 4.13
CA TRP A 281 10.66 -9.13 5.44
C TRP A 281 10.27 -10.45 6.11
N THR A 282 10.67 -10.66 7.37
CA THR A 282 10.21 -11.79 8.18
C THR A 282 9.63 -11.31 9.51
N PRO A 283 8.70 -12.06 10.12
CA PRO A 283 8.11 -11.70 11.43
C PRO A 283 9.15 -11.51 12.53
N GLU A 284 10.22 -12.30 12.52
CA GLU A 284 11.23 -12.33 13.59
C GLU A 284 12.31 -11.26 13.42
N LYS A 285 12.67 -10.94 12.17
CA LYS A 285 13.82 -10.07 11.86
C LYS A 285 13.41 -8.73 11.27
N GLY A 286 12.14 -8.53 10.94
CA GLY A 286 11.70 -7.39 10.15
C GLY A 286 12.36 -7.40 8.78
N LEU A 287 12.82 -6.24 8.32
CA LEU A 287 13.45 -6.10 7.01
C LEU A 287 14.92 -6.53 7.03
N VAL A 288 15.26 -7.42 6.09
CA VAL A 288 16.61 -7.94 5.89
C VAL A 288 16.95 -8.03 4.41
N ARG A 289 18.21 -7.78 4.07
CA ARG A 289 18.67 -7.87 2.69
C ARG A 289 18.68 -9.31 2.16
N ASN A 290 19.00 -10.25 3.04
CA ASN A 290 19.08 -11.68 2.73
C ASN A 290 18.58 -12.48 3.93
N LEU A 291 17.79 -13.52 3.67
CA LEU A 291 17.25 -14.43 4.69
C LEU A 291 18.35 -15.14 5.50
N SER A 292 19.53 -15.36 4.92
CA SER A 292 20.70 -15.95 5.59
C SER A 292 21.42 -15.00 6.56
N SER A 293 21.03 -13.73 6.64
CA SER A 293 21.63 -12.77 7.57
C SER A 293 21.36 -13.19 9.02
N THR A 294 22.43 -13.33 9.82
CA THR A 294 22.37 -13.66 11.25
C THR A 294 22.14 -12.45 12.14
N THR A 295 22.29 -11.25 11.59
CA THR A 295 22.10 -9.98 12.29
C THR A 295 20.61 -9.67 12.45
N THR A 296 20.12 -9.66 13.69
CA THR A 296 18.84 -9.03 14.04
C THR A 296 19.02 -7.52 13.85
N SER A 297 18.29 -6.91 12.91
CA SER A 297 18.45 -5.48 12.60
C SER A 297 17.81 -4.62 13.71
N ASN A 298 18.49 -4.49 14.84
CA ASN A 298 18.12 -3.56 15.92
C ASN A 298 18.32 -2.08 15.52
N LYS A 299 18.66 -1.78 14.25
CA LYS A 299 18.85 -0.44 13.70
C LYS A 299 18.05 -0.28 12.41
N MET A 300 17.08 0.64 12.43
CA MET A 300 16.18 1.04 11.34
C MET A 300 16.89 1.81 10.21
N ASN A 301 18.13 1.47 9.85
CA ASN A 301 18.81 2.13 8.72
C ASN A 301 18.50 1.39 7.41
N LEU A 302 17.53 1.96 6.72
CA LEU A 302 16.96 1.54 5.45
C LEU A 302 17.99 1.18 4.35
N ARG A 303 19.03 2.01 4.19
CA ARG A 303 20.05 1.85 3.14
C ARG A 303 20.91 0.59 3.30
N ASP A 304 20.98 0.04 4.52
CA ASP A 304 21.80 -1.13 4.81
C ASP A 304 21.02 -2.45 4.60
N ASN A 305 19.68 -2.39 4.66
CA ASN A 305 18.80 -3.56 4.68
C ASN A 305 18.17 -3.89 3.32
N LEU A 306 18.24 -3.00 2.32
CA LEU A 306 17.76 -3.24 0.96
C LEU A 306 18.90 -3.15 -0.06
N GLY A 307 18.73 -3.87 -1.17
CA GLY A 307 19.50 -3.66 -2.39
C GLY A 307 19.14 -2.34 -3.07
N PRO A 308 19.89 -1.95 -4.12
CA PRO A 308 19.59 -0.76 -4.90
C PRO A 308 18.16 -0.79 -5.45
N ILE A 309 17.46 0.33 -5.34
CA ILE A 309 16.11 0.53 -5.86
C ILE A 309 16.19 1.48 -7.05
N ILE A 310 15.56 1.10 -8.16
CA ILE A 310 15.30 1.96 -9.31
C ILE A 310 13.94 2.60 -9.08
N TRP A 311 13.88 3.92 -9.19
CA TRP A 311 12.66 4.70 -9.06
C TRP A 311 12.13 5.12 -10.43
N PRO A 312 10.83 5.49 -10.53
CA PRO A 312 10.29 6.07 -11.77
C PRO A 312 11.10 7.32 -12.20
N GLY A 313 11.27 7.51 -13.51
CA GLY A 313 11.96 8.67 -14.12
C GLY A 313 13.48 8.62 -14.30
N GLU A 314 14.25 7.94 -13.42
CA GLU A 314 15.75 7.90 -13.37
C GLU A 314 16.52 9.26 -13.39
N PRO A 315 17.44 9.55 -12.42
CA PRO A 315 18.42 8.59 -11.88
C PRO A 315 18.55 8.52 -10.33
N SER A 316 18.97 7.33 -9.84
CA SER A 316 19.52 6.86 -8.54
C SER A 316 19.12 7.46 -7.17
N SER A 317 18.61 8.68 -7.08
CA SER A 317 18.28 9.35 -5.82
C SER A 317 16.88 8.94 -5.34
N THR A 318 16.72 8.78 -4.04
CA THR A 318 15.43 8.45 -3.44
C THR A 318 14.44 9.60 -3.64
N PRO A 319 13.25 9.36 -4.24
CA PRO A 319 12.25 10.38 -4.48
C PRO A 319 11.84 11.09 -3.20
N LYS A 320 11.60 12.40 -3.31
CA LYS A 320 11.01 13.16 -2.21
C LYS A 320 9.59 12.71 -1.88
N GLY A 321 8.89 12.02 -2.78
CA GLY A 321 7.53 11.49 -2.56
C GLY A 321 6.42 12.56 -2.38
N TRP A 322 6.72 13.83 -2.60
CA TRP A 322 5.74 14.92 -2.63
C TRP A 322 6.20 16.04 -3.55
N GLU A 323 5.24 16.81 -4.05
CA GLU A 323 5.47 17.99 -4.88
C GLU A 323 4.43 19.07 -4.57
N MET A 324 4.66 20.33 -4.93
CA MET A 324 3.63 21.35 -4.75
C MET A 324 2.40 21.03 -5.61
N PRO A 325 1.18 21.05 -5.02
CA PRO A 325 -0.01 20.70 -5.77
C PRO A 325 -0.28 21.71 -6.88
N ILE A 326 -0.57 21.22 -8.09
CA ILE A 326 -0.92 22.02 -9.28
C ILE A 326 -2.15 22.91 -9.00
N LYS A 327 -3.06 22.43 -8.15
CA LYS A 327 -4.22 23.18 -7.62
C LYS A 327 -4.21 23.16 -6.08
N GLY A 328 -3.16 23.74 -5.49
CA GLY A 328 -2.97 23.82 -4.04
C GLY A 328 -3.48 25.09 -3.37
N LYS A 329 -3.83 25.00 -2.08
CA LYS A 329 -4.00 26.20 -1.24
C LYS A 329 -2.63 26.87 -1.07
N LYS A 330 -2.47 28.09 -1.60
CA LYS A 330 -1.28 28.93 -1.39
C LYS A 330 -1.11 29.25 0.09
N LEU A 331 0.14 29.32 0.55
CA LEU A 331 0.45 29.87 1.87
C LEU A 331 0.02 31.34 1.90
N LYS A 332 -0.91 31.71 2.77
CA LYS A 332 -1.37 33.10 2.91
C LYS A 332 -0.62 33.79 4.03
N ILE A 333 0.10 34.85 3.67
CA ILE A 333 0.91 35.64 4.57
C ILE A 333 0.21 37.00 4.74
N GLY A 334 -0.11 37.34 5.99
CA GLY A 334 -0.78 38.59 6.33
C GLY A 334 0.23 39.63 6.78
N VAL A 335 0.29 40.77 6.09
CA VAL A 335 1.10 41.92 6.47
C VAL A 335 0.26 42.89 7.29
N PRO A 336 0.55 43.12 8.58
CA PRO A 336 -0.19 44.07 9.39
C PRO A 336 0.05 45.52 8.90
N PRO A 337 -0.94 46.41 9.00
CA PRO A 337 -0.76 47.82 8.69
C PRO A 337 0.04 48.47 9.82
N LYS A 338 1.37 48.45 9.71
CA LYS A 338 2.27 49.09 10.67
C LYS A 338 2.43 50.56 10.28
N ARG A 339 2.40 51.46 11.26
CA ARG A 339 2.76 52.88 11.08
C ARG A 339 4.13 53.08 11.73
N GLY A 340 5.13 53.55 10.98
CA GLY A 340 6.46 53.87 11.54
C GLY A 340 7.60 53.49 10.59
N PHE A 341 8.20 52.32 10.80
CA PHE A 341 9.41 51.86 10.13
C PHE A 341 9.08 51.09 8.84
N ASN A 342 9.15 51.79 7.71
CA ASN A 342 8.90 51.22 6.39
C ASN A 342 10.06 50.34 5.90
N GLU A 343 11.20 50.35 6.59
CA GLU A 343 12.37 49.53 6.28
C GLU A 343 12.11 48.04 6.48
N PHE A 344 11.30 47.67 7.48
CA PHE A 344 10.99 46.27 7.78
C PHE A 344 9.85 45.73 6.93
N VAL A 345 8.75 46.49 6.85
CA VAL A 345 7.62 46.19 5.97
C VAL A 345 6.92 47.49 5.54
N ASP A 346 6.84 47.72 4.24
CA ASP A 346 6.20 48.85 3.57
C ASP A 346 5.02 48.36 2.73
N VAL A 347 3.91 49.10 2.78
CA VAL A 347 2.66 48.76 2.10
C VAL A 347 2.25 49.96 1.25
N LYS A 348 2.64 49.94 -0.02
CA LYS A 348 2.33 51.02 -0.97
C LYS A 348 1.14 50.63 -1.84
N TYR A 349 0.21 51.55 -2.01
CA TYR A 349 -0.90 51.36 -2.94
C TYR A 349 -0.53 52.02 -4.27
N ASN A 350 -0.41 51.22 -5.32
CA ASN A 350 -0.11 51.72 -6.65
C ASN A 350 -1.42 52.07 -7.37
N ASN A 351 -1.71 53.37 -7.49
CA ASN A 351 -2.92 53.89 -8.13
C ASN A 351 -3.01 53.54 -9.63
N ALA A 352 -1.91 53.28 -10.31
CA ALA A 352 -1.90 52.96 -11.74
C ALA A 352 -2.28 51.51 -12.04
N THR A 353 -1.94 50.58 -11.13
CA THR A 353 -2.22 49.15 -11.29
C THR A 353 -3.37 48.66 -10.41
N SER A 354 -3.93 49.54 -9.57
CA SER A 354 -4.92 49.21 -8.53
C SER A 354 -4.47 48.06 -7.61
N ARG A 355 -3.15 47.87 -7.44
CA ARG A 355 -2.54 46.80 -6.63
C ARG A 355 -1.80 47.36 -5.43
N THR A 356 -1.82 46.58 -4.35
CA THR A 356 -0.99 46.87 -3.16
C THR A 356 0.37 46.20 -3.36
N GLU A 357 1.41 47.00 -3.43
CA GLU A 357 2.81 46.57 -3.47
C GLU A 357 3.34 46.49 -2.04
N LEU A 358 3.98 45.36 -1.72
CA LEU A 358 4.49 45.04 -0.38
C LEU A 358 6.01 44.88 -0.49
N HIS A 359 6.76 45.66 0.27
CA HIS A 359 8.23 45.66 0.25
C HIS A 359 8.80 45.68 1.68
N GLY A 360 10.10 45.45 1.84
CA GLY A 360 10.80 45.65 3.12
C GLY A 360 11.62 44.44 3.55
N TYR A 361 12.54 44.66 4.48
CA TYR A 361 13.54 43.69 4.91
C TYR A 361 12.96 42.32 5.25
N CYS A 362 11.81 42.28 5.93
CA CYS A 362 11.24 41.01 6.36
C CYS A 362 10.59 40.22 5.21
N ILE A 363 10.15 40.91 4.15
CA ILE A 363 9.71 40.29 2.89
C ILE A 363 10.92 39.77 2.13
N ASP A 364 11.98 40.57 2.02
CA ASP A 364 13.22 40.19 1.32
C ASP A 364 13.88 38.96 1.98
N VAL A 365 13.92 38.90 3.31
CA VAL A 365 14.40 37.73 4.06
C VAL A 365 13.52 36.52 3.81
N PHE A 366 12.19 36.68 3.82
CA PHE A 366 11.27 35.58 3.53
C PHE A 366 11.47 35.05 2.11
N GLU A 367 11.56 35.93 1.11
CA GLU A 367 11.82 35.57 -0.28
C GLU A 367 13.18 34.90 -0.45
N ALA A 368 14.23 35.40 0.21
CA ALA A 368 15.55 34.78 0.20
C ALA A 368 15.53 33.38 0.82
N VAL A 369 14.81 33.18 1.93
CA VAL A 369 14.61 31.85 2.52
C VAL A 369 13.86 30.95 1.54
N VAL A 370 12.76 31.42 0.94
CA VAL A 370 11.99 30.64 -0.05
C VAL A 370 12.85 30.26 -1.25
N ASN A 371 13.69 31.16 -1.75
CA ASN A 371 14.60 30.90 -2.85
C ASN A 371 15.73 29.93 -2.49
N ALA A 372 16.12 29.87 -1.21
CA ALA A 372 17.10 28.92 -0.69
C ALA A 372 16.50 27.56 -0.31
N LEU A 373 15.18 27.41 -0.28
CA LEU A 373 14.55 26.13 -0.02
C LEU A 373 14.87 25.15 -1.16
N PRO A 374 15.12 23.87 -0.85
CA PRO A 374 15.33 22.84 -1.87
C PRO A 374 14.01 22.45 -2.58
N PHE A 375 12.97 23.29 -2.51
CA PHE A 375 11.65 23.09 -3.10
C PHE A 375 10.94 24.43 -3.32
N GLY A 376 10.13 24.52 -4.38
CA GLY A 376 9.32 25.71 -4.64
C GLY A 376 8.16 25.83 -3.65
N LEU A 377 7.90 27.01 -3.12
CA LEU A 377 6.78 27.29 -2.22
C LEU A 377 5.79 28.24 -2.90
N ALA A 378 4.54 27.80 -3.12
CA ALA A 378 3.49 28.68 -3.62
C ALA A 378 2.87 29.49 -2.45
N TYR A 379 3.11 30.80 -2.43
CA TYR A 379 2.60 31.71 -1.41
C TYR A 379 1.89 32.93 -2.02
N GLU A 380 1.11 33.62 -1.19
CA GLU A 380 0.47 34.90 -1.50
C GLU A 380 0.63 35.81 -0.27
N ILE A 381 1.21 36.98 -0.49
CA ILE A 381 1.34 38.01 0.54
C ILE A 381 0.21 39.03 0.34
N SER A 382 -0.53 39.31 1.39
CA SER A 382 -1.68 40.23 1.34
C SER A 382 -1.73 41.14 2.56
N LYS A 383 -2.27 42.35 2.40
CA LYS A 383 -2.49 43.29 3.50
C LYS A 383 -3.54 42.75 4.46
N TRP A 384 -3.22 42.72 5.75
CA TRP A 384 -4.14 42.33 6.82
C TRP A 384 -5.00 43.51 7.26
N SER A 385 -6.32 43.33 7.37
CA SER A 385 -7.27 44.43 7.60
C SER A 385 -7.59 44.73 9.06
N LYS A 386 -7.16 43.92 10.03
CA LYS A 386 -7.46 44.13 11.46
C LYS A 386 -6.31 44.83 12.19
N THR A 387 -6.65 45.86 12.98
CA THR A 387 -5.72 46.64 13.81
C THR A 387 -5.20 45.80 14.97
N LEU A 388 -3.88 45.86 15.25
CA LEU A 388 -3.15 45.11 16.29
C LEU A 388 -3.73 45.16 17.73
N ARG A 389 -4.71 46.03 18.02
CA ARG A 389 -5.35 46.16 19.35
C ARG A 389 -6.22 44.97 19.76
N SER A 390 -6.50 44.00 18.88
CA SER A 390 -7.20 42.77 19.25
C SER A 390 -6.28 41.61 19.64
N ILE A 391 -4.96 41.81 19.68
CA ILE A 391 -4.00 40.79 20.17
C ILE A 391 -3.80 41.00 21.67
N ASN A 392 -4.83 40.77 22.47
CA ASN A 392 -4.71 40.68 23.92
C ASN A 392 -4.56 39.21 24.33
N LYS A 393 -3.45 38.95 25.03
CA LYS A 393 -3.12 37.83 25.92
C LYS A 393 -4.21 36.75 26.05
N GLY A 394 -3.98 35.56 25.49
CA GLY A 394 -4.73 34.38 25.92
C GLY A 394 -4.77 33.21 24.93
N GLU A 395 -4.95 33.46 23.63
CA GLU A 395 -5.22 32.37 22.69
C GLU A 395 -4.51 32.59 21.35
N ILE A 396 -3.28 32.08 21.25
CA ILE A 396 -2.77 31.64 19.95
C ILE A 396 -3.18 30.17 19.83
N GLN A 397 -4.39 29.91 19.35
CA GLN A 397 -4.64 28.60 18.73
C GLN A 397 -3.84 28.57 17.42
N TRP A 398 -2.67 27.95 17.49
CA TRP A 398 -1.92 27.47 16.33
C TRP A 398 -2.71 26.32 15.68
N SER A 399 -3.82 26.65 15.03
CA SER A 399 -4.56 25.70 14.20
C SER A 399 -4.49 26.14 12.73
N GLY A 400 -3.60 25.51 11.97
CA GLY A 400 -3.60 25.54 10.51
C GLY A 400 -2.89 26.73 9.85
N ARG A 401 -1.56 26.64 9.76
CA ARG A 401 -0.65 27.32 8.81
C ARG A 401 -1.00 28.78 8.47
N ARG A 402 -0.81 29.70 9.41
CA ARG A 402 -0.70 31.15 9.15
C ARG A 402 0.59 31.66 9.78
N PHE A 403 1.39 32.37 9.00
CA PHE A 403 2.64 32.99 9.44
C PHE A 403 2.50 34.50 9.35
N GLN A 404 3.05 35.20 10.35
CA GLN A 404 3.15 36.65 10.41
C GLN A 404 4.61 37.04 10.24
N ILE A 405 4.86 37.96 9.32
CA ILE A 405 6.16 38.60 9.15
C ILE A 405 6.12 39.89 10.00
N CYS A 406 7.09 40.09 10.91
CA CYS A 406 7.10 41.16 11.92
C CYS A 406 7.53 42.53 11.39
#